data_AF-A0A0F9Q670-F1
#
_entry.id   AF-A0A0F9Q670-F1
#
_cell.length_a   1.000
_cell.length_b   1.000
_cell.length_c   1.000
_cell.angle_alpha   90.00
_cell.angle_beta   90.00
_cell.angle_gamma   90.00
#
_symmetry.space_group_name_H-M   'P 1'
#
loop_
_entity.id
_entity.type
_entity.pdbx_description
1 polymer ?
#
loop_
_entity_poly.entity_id
_entity_poly.type
_entity_poly.pdbx_seq_one_letter_code
_entity_poly.pdbx_strand_id
1 'polypeptide(L)'
;MKHIDKEEIIEMLNSGESVRGIEAKLKKKYPNNKSMWLSSVTLQKFRKDNLQLEGRVLKDIQEAGRSQKQQLEEKDRQKSLEASGAYKKKLNEIVDSKLDVARKILQLDAVIETRMEYWFNAVASGEESASKGDKELRQFIDRQIVLLGQYKKFVEGMADKTIDYNVNITVMNEQIGIIRDVIRECIADFESEKAMLFMERLNKRLENTSYRPQEIPEPVKLEDLHEAEFELVDGDPKND
;
A
#
# COMPACT_ATOMS: atom_id res chain seq x y z
N MET A 1 -34.14 -7.65 -21.58
CA MET A 1 -34.08 -8.66 -22.67
C MET A 1 -32.68 -8.67 -23.25
N LYS A 2 -31.97 -9.80 -23.24
CA LYS A 2 -30.68 -9.96 -23.93
C LYS A 2 -30.94 -10.49 -25.33
N HIS A 3 -30.76 -9.66 -26.35
CA HIS A 3 -30.76 -10.11 -27.74
C HIS A 3 -29.48 -10.91 -28.00
N ILE A 4 -29.56 -12.05 -28.67
CA ILE A 4 -28.40 -12.93 -28.94
C ILE A 4 -27.34 -12.17 -29.75
N ASP A 5 -27.78 -11.45 -30.77
CA ASP A 5 -26.90 -10.64 -31.63
C ASP A 5 -26.68 -9.20 -31.13
N LYS A 6 -26.73 -8.94 -29.82
CA LYS A 6 -26.68 -7.54 -29.31
C LYS A 6 -25.44 -6.78 -29.80
N GLU A 7 -24.27 -7.43 -29.84
CA GLU A 7 -22.99 -6.79 -30.20
C GLU A 7 -22.96 -6.47 -31.69
N GLU A 8 -23.43 -7.40 -32.53
CA GLU A 8 -23.55 -7.22 -33.98
C GLU A 8 -24.51 -6.06 -34.32
N ILE A 9 -25.62 -5.94 -33.59
CA ILE A 9 -26.57 -4.83 -33.76
C ILE A 9 -25.94 -3.49 -33.34
N ILE A 10 -25.19 -3.47 -32.24
CA ILE A 10 -24.48 -2.27 -31.76
C ILE A 10 -23.41 -1.84 -32.78
N GLU A 11 -22.66 -2.79 -33.34
CA GLU A 11 -21.64 -2.55 -34.35
C GLU A 11 -22.25 -2.03 -35.67
N MET A 12 -23.36 -2.60 -36.13
CA MET A 12 -24.10 -2.10 -37.30
C MET A 12 -24.64 -0.68 -37.07
N LEU A 13 -25.11 -0.37 -35.86
CA LEU A 13 -25.58 0.98 -35.52
C LEU A 13 -24.43 2.00 -35.47
N ASN A 14 -23.24 1.59 -35.00
CA ASN A 14 -22.04 2.41 -34.94
C ASN A 14 -21.39 2.66 -36.31
N SER A 15 -21.43 1.68 -37.20
CA SER A 15 -20.93 1.79 -38.57
C SER A 15 -21.84 2.64 -39.48
N GLY A 16 -22.96 3.15 -38.95
CA GLY A 16 -23.84 4.07 -39.64
C GLY A 16 -24.98 3.42 -40.42
N GLU A 17 -25.20 2.11 -40.26
CA GLU A 17 -26.30 1.42 -40.95
C GLU A 17 -27.67 1.96 -40.50
N SER A 18 -28.61 2.04 -41.45
CA SER A 18 -29.94 2.57 -41.16
C SER A 18 -30.73 1.62 -40.27
N VAL A 19 -31.48 2.16 -39.30
CA VAL A 19 -32.32 1.37 -38.39
C VAL A 19 -33.33 0.48 -39.14
N ARG A 20 -33.80 0.92 -40.31
CA ARG A 20 -34.68 0.14 -41.20
C ARG A 20 -33.94 -1.02 -41.86
N GLY A 21 -32.67 -0.83 -42.24
CA GLY A 21 -31.81 -1.86 -42.79
C GLY A 21 -31.52 -2.97 -41.78
N ILE A 22 -31.24 -2.59 -40.53
CA ILE A 22 -31.03 -3.55 -39.43
C ILE A 22 -32.32 -4.31 -39.12
N GLU A 23 -33.48 -3.65 -39.06
CA GLU A 23 -34.76 -4.32 -38.88
C GLU A 23 -35.04 -5.35 -40.00
N ALA A 24 -34.76 -5.00 -41.25
CA ALA A 24 -34.93 -5.91 -42.38
C ALA A 24 -33.96 -7.11 -42.31
N LYS A 25 -32.71 -6.89 -41.91
CA LYS A 25 -31.73 -7.97 -41.67
C LYS A 25 -32.17 -8.90 -40.55
N LEU A 26 -32.67 -8.38 -39.44
CA LEU A 26 -33.19 -9.19 -38.32
C LEU A 26 -34.42 -10.01 -38.74
N LYS A 27 -35.34 -9.43 -39.52
CA LYS A 27 -36.50 -10.16 -40.08
C LYS A 27 -36.08 -11.26 -41.05
N LYS A 28 -35.03 -11.04 -41.83
CA LYS A 28 -34.47 -12.02 -42.77
C LYS A 28 -33.70 -13.14 -42.06
N LYS A 29 -32.96 -12.81 -40.99
CA LYS A 29 -32.16 -13.75 -40.19
C LYS A 29 -33.05 -14.61 -39.28
N TYR A 30 -34.16 -14.06 -38.79
CA TYR A 30 -35.09 -14.73 -37.88
C TYR A 30 -36.54 -14.74 -38.40
N PRO A 31 -36.85 -15.34 -39.56
CA PRO A 31 -38.19 -15.25 -40.17
C PRO A 31 -39.30 -15.86 -39.31
N ASN A 32 -38.97 -16.87 -38.49
CA ASN A 32 -39.94 -17.58 -37.65
C ASN A 32 -39.94 -17.12 -36.19
N ASN A 33 -39.05 -16.20 -35.80
CA ASN A 33 -38.92 -15.76 -34.40
C ASN A 33 -39.10 -14.24 -34.26
N LYS A 34 -40.36 -13.83 -34.09
CA LYS A 34 -40.74 -12.42 -33.94
C LYS A 34 -40.17 -11.75 -32.70
N SER A 35 -39.78 -12.51 -31.66
CA SER A 35 -39.18 -11.91 -30.45
C SER A 35 -37.74 -11.43 -30.68
N MET A 36 -37.10 -11.85 -31.78
CA MET A 36 -35.78 -11.38 -32.22
C MET A 36 -35.88 -10.21 -33.21
N TRP A 37 -37.09 -9.71 -33.46
CA TRP A 37 -37.28 -8.54 -34.32
C TRP A 37 -37.21 -7.28 -33.48
N LEU A 38 -36.24 -6.42 -33.77
CA LEU A 38 -36.18 -5.09 -33.21
C LEU A 38 -36.81 -4.10 -34.18
N SER A 39 -37.81 -3.38 -33.71
CA SER A 39 -38.45 -2.34 -34.52
C SER A 39 -37.48 -1.18 -34.76
N SER A 40 -37.61 -0.52 -35.91
CA SER A 40 -36.86 0.70 -36.22
C SER A 40 -36.98 1.76 -35.12
N VAL A 41 -38.14 1.87 -34.48
CA VAL A 41 -38.39 2.83 -33.39
C VAL A 41 -37.55 2.48 -32.15
N THR A 42 -37.48 1.19 -31.79
CA THR A 42 -36.66 0.70 -30.68
C THR A 42 -35.18 0.93 -30.92
N LEU A 43 -34.70 0.64 -32.14
CA LEU A 43 -33.31 0.85 -32.54
C LEU A 43 -32.95 2.34 -32.58
N GLN A 44 -33.87 3.19 -33.02
CA GLN A 44 -33.66 4.64 -33.08
C GLN A 44 -33.61 5.26 -31.68
N LYS A 45 -34.46 4.82 -30.75
CA LYS A 45 -34.39 5.22 -29.35
C LYS A 45 -33.09 4.75 -28.69
N PHE A 46 -32.70 3.50 -28.94
CA PHE A 46 -31.44 2.96 -28.44
C PHE A 46 -30.22 3.76 -28.95
N ARG A 47 -30.21 4.12 -30.24
CA ARG A 47 -29.16 4.96 -30.84
C ARG A 47 -29.07 6.35 -30.21
N LYS A 48 -30.22 6.99 -29.97
CA LYS A 48 -30.27 8.33 -29.36
C LYS A 48 -29.79 8.33 -27.90
N ASP A 49 -30.17 7.31 -27.14
CA ASP A 49 -30.00 7.30 -25.68
C ASP A 49 -28.67 6.64 -25.24
N ASN A 50 -28.13 5.70 -26.03
CA ASN A 50 -27.00 4.85 -25.60
C ASN A 50 -25.76 4.95 -26.50
N LEU A 51 -25.89 5.45 -27.74
CA LEU A 51 -24.79 5.50 -28.73
C LEU A 51 -24.25 6.92 -28.94
N GLN A 52 -24.38 7.83 -27.95
CA GLN A 52 -23.68 9.12 -27.92
C GLN A 52 -22.18 8.94 -27.62
N LEU A 53 -21.50 8.10 -28.39
CA LEU A 53 -20.10 7.72 -28.18
C LEU A 53 -19.16 8.90 -28.42
N GLU A 54 -19.39 9.72 -29.44
CA GLU A 54 -18.53 10.88 -29.72
C GLU A 54 -18.49 11.88 -28.56
N GLY A 55 -19.65 12.18 -27.96
CA GLY A 55 -19.74 13.13 -26.84
C GLY A 55 -19.13 12.61 -25.54
N ARG A 56 -19.22 11.29 -25.28
CA ARG A 56 -18.59 10.67 -24.10
C ARG A 56 -17.09 10.52 -24.27
N VAL A 57 -16.63 10.02 -25.41
CA VAL A 57 -15.21 9.87 -25.72
C VAL A 57 -14.48 11.22 -25.72
N LEU A 58 -15.10 12.29 -26.23
CA LEU A 58 -14.53 13.64 -26.15
C LEU A 58 -14.40 14.15 -24.71
N LYS A 59 -15.37 13.83 -23.83
CA LYS A 59 -15.27 14.16 -22.40
C LYS A 59 -14.15 13.38 -21.72
N ASP A 60 -14.05 12.08 -21.99
CA ASP A 60 -13.01 11.22 -21.42
C ASP A 60 -11.61 11.69 -21.85
N ILE A 61 -11.43 12.09 -23.12
CA ILE A 61 -10.17 12.68 -23.63
C ILE A 61 -9.85 14.00 -22.93
N GLN A 62 -10.85 14.86 -22.71
CA GLN A 62 -10.66 16.12 -21.98
C GLN A 62 -10.29 15.90 -20.50
N GLU A 63 -10.93 14.95 -19.83
CA GLU A 63 -10.66 14.61 -18.43
C GLU A 63 -9.28 13.97 -18.25
N ALA A 64 -8.89 13.07 -19.16
CA ALA A 64 -7.55 12.50 -19.19
C ALA A 64 -6.47 13.59 -19.39
N GLY A 65 -6.69 14.52 -20.33
CA GLY A 65 -5.78 15.64 -20.58
C GLY A 65 -5.63 16.59 -19.38
N ARG A 66 -6.72 16.88 -18.66
CA ARG A 66 -6.69 17.70 -17.44
C ARG A 66 -5.93 17.02 -16.31
N SER A 67 -6.18 15.74 -16.09
CA SER A 67 -5.53 14.95 -15.05
C SER A 67 -4.01 14.86 -15.28
N GLN A 68 -3.60 14.66 -16.54
CA GLN A 68 -2.19 14.60 -16.91
C GLN A 68 -1.48 15.94 -16.72
N LYS A 69 -2.15 17.06 -17.05
CA LYS A 69 -1.62 18.41 -16.83
C LYS A 69 -1.44 18.72 -15.34
N GLN A 70 -2.42 18.38 -14.50
CA GLN A 70 -2.33 18.54 -13.04
C GLN A 70 -1.17 17.73 -12.44
N GLN A 71 -0.96 16.50 -12.92
CA GLN A 71 0.17 15.67 -12.48
C GLN A 71 1.52 16.27 -12.88
N LEU A 72 1.61 16.90 -14.06
CA LEU A 72 2.83 17.56 -14.52
C LEU A 72 3.14 18.80 -13.66
N GLU A 73 2.13 19.63 -13.41
CA GLU A 73 2.23 20.84 -12.59
C GLU A 73 2.64 20.51 -11.14
N GLU A 74 2.10 19.44 -10.56
CA GLU A 74 2.48 19.00 -9.22
C GLU A 74 3.93 18.49 -9.17
N LYS A 75 4.37 17.74 -10.19
CA LYS A 75 5.78 17.31 -10.31
C LYS A 75 6.73 18.50 -10.41
N ASP A 76 6.38 19.52 -11.18
CA ASP A 76 7.22 20.71 -11.33
C ASP A 76 7.22 21.57 -10.06
N ARG A 77 6.10 21.65 -9.35
CA ARG A 77 6.01 22.27 -8.03
C ARG A 77 6.91 21.56 -7.00
N GLN A 78 6.89 20.23 -7.00
CA GLN A 78 7.71 19.42 -6.10
C GLN A 78 9.21 19.60 -6.39
N LYS A 79 9.62 19.59 -7.66
CA LYS A 79 11.00 19.90 -8.05
C LYS A 79 11.42 21.31 -7.63
N SER A 80 10.54 22.30 -7.75
CA SER A 80 10.80 23.67 -7.32
C SER A 80 10.99 23.77 -5.80
N LEU A 81 10.17 23.05 -5.03
CA LEU A 81 10.30 22.95 -3.58
C LEU A 81 11.62 22.28 -3.17
N GLU A 82 11.99 21.17 -3.79
CA GLU A 82 13.25 20.45 -3.52
C GLU A 82 14.49 21.27 -3.90
N ALA A 83 14.39 22.08 -4.97
CA ALA A 83 15.43 23.01 -5.37
C ALA A 83 15.55 24.23 -4.44
N SER A 84 14.52 24.52 -3.64
CA SER A 84 14.48 25.71 -2.79
C SER A 84 15.54 25.67 -1.68
N GLY A 85 16.10 26.84 -1.39
CA GLY A 85 17.08 26.99 -0.30
C GLY A 85 16.49 26.66 1.07
N ALA A 86 15.19 26.91 1.29
CA ALA A 86 14.49 26.58 2.53
C ALA A 86 14.42 25.07 2.77
N TYR A 87 14.12 24.30 1.72
CA TYR A 87 14.10 22.83 1.78
C TYR A 87 15.49 22.27 2.09
N LYS A 88 16.53 22.74 1.38
CA LYS A 88 17.92 22.34 1.64
C LYS A 88 18.38 22.70 3.05
N LYS A 89 17.98 23.88 3.54
CA LYS A 89 18.28 24.29 4.92
C LYS A 89 17.64 23.36 5.94
N LYS A 90 16.36 22.99 5.76
CA LYS A 90 15.71 22.00 6.64
C LYS A 90 16.29 20.61 6.52
N LEU A 91 16.70 20.18 5.33
CA LEU A 91 17.40 18.92 5.14
C LEU A 91 18.70 18.90 5.95
N ASN A 92 19.51 19.96 5.85
CA ASN A 92 20.76 20.07 6.59
C ASN A 92 20.52 20.10 8.10
N GLU A 93 19.52 20.86 8.59
CA GLU A 93 19.17 20.86 10.02
C GLU A 93 18.78 19.47 10.55
N ILE A 94 18.05 18.68 9.75
CA ILE A 94 17.67 17.30 10.10
C ILE A 94 18.91 16.39 10.12
N VAL A 95 19.79 16.50 9.12
CA VAL A 95 21.02 15.71 9.03
C VAL A 95 21.95 16.04 10.19
N ASP A 96 22.17 17.33 10.49
CA ASP A 96 23.02 17.78 11.59
C ASP A 96 22.49 17.30 12.94
N SER A 97 21.18 17.42 13.17
CA SER A 97 20.55 16.93 14.40
C SER A 97 20.73 15.41 14.56
N LYS A 98 20.61 14.64 13.48
CA LYS A 98 20.80 13.18 13.51
C LYS A 98 22.26 12.80 13.75
N LEU A 99 23.20 13.47 13.08
CA LEU A 99 24.63 13.26 13.27
C LEU A 99 25.05 13.58 14.72
N ASP A 100 24.47 14.60 15.33
CA ASP A 100 24.72 14.96 16.73
C ASP A 100 24.22 13.86 17.69
N VAL A 101 23.05 13.26 17.42
CA VAL A 101 22.54 12.12 18.22
C VAL A 101 23.45 10.90 18.11
N ALA A 102 23.85 10.52 16.89
CA ALA A 102 24.76 9.39 16.70
C ALA A 102 26.12 9.62 17.41
N ARG A 103 26.67 10.84 17.30
CA ARG A 103 27.92 11.21 17.99
C ARG A 103 27.77 11.14 19.51
N LYS A 104 26.66 11.60 20.07
CA LYS A 104 26.38 11.53 21.51
C LYS A 104 26.26 10.10 22.02
N ILE A 105 25.63 9.19 21.25
CA ILE A 105 25.56 7.77 21.61
C ILE A 105 26.96 7.15 21.65
N LEU A 106 27.79 7.38 20.63
CA LEU A 106 29.18 6.87 20.61
C LEU A 106 30.03 7.44 21.76
N GLN A 107 29.84 8.71 22.11
CA GLN A 107 30.51 9.32 23.26
C GLN A 107 30.09 8.66 24.59
N LEU A 108 28.80 8.34 24.74
CA LEU A 108 28.30 7.64 25.93
C LEU A 108 28.85 6.21 26.02
N ASP A 109 28.96 5.51 24.90
CA ASP A 109 29.54 4.17 24.83
C ASP A 109 31.01 4.17 25.28
N ALA A 110 31.83 5.08 24.74
CA ALA A 110 33.23 5.24 25.14
C ALA A 110 33.39 5.54 26.64
N VAL A 111 32.47 6.33 27.23
CA VAL A 111 32.46 6.61 28.68
C VAL A 111 32.11 5.35 29.47
N ILE A 112 31.16 4.54 29.01
CA ILE A 112 30.79 3.27 29.66
C ILE A 112 31.97 2.30 29.59
N GLU A 113 32.61 2.14 28.43
CA GLU A 113 33.81 1.30 28.25
C GLU A 113 34.94 1.69 29.19
N THR A 114 35.28 2.98 29.27
CA THR A 114 36.31 3.50 30.17
C THR A 114 35.99 3.17 31.65
N ARG A 115 34.71 3.22 32.03
CA ARG A 115 34.28 2.88 33.40
C ARG A 115 34.29 1.39 33.67
N MET A 116 33.95 0.56 32.68
CA MET A 116 34.08 -0.89 32.80
C MET A 116 35.55 -1.30 32.95
N GLU A 117 36.44 -0.72 32.13
CA GLU A 117 37.88 -0.96 32.23
C GLU A 117 38.44 -0.57 33.59
N TYR A 118 38.04 0.59 34.14
CA TYR A 118 38.41 1.00 35.49
C TYR A 118 38.01 -0.04 36.55
N TRP A 119 36.75 -0.49 36.55
CA TRP A 119 36.27 -1.45 37.55
C TRP A 119 36.91 -2.83 37.39
N PHE A 120 37.14 -3.26 36.16
CA PHE A 120 37.88 -4.49 35.87
C PHE A 120 39.30 -4.44 36.45
N ASN A 121 40.01 -3.34 36.19
CA ASN A 121 41.37 -3.14 36.69
C ASN A 121 41.41 -3.02 38.22
N ALA A 122 40.44 -2.35 38.85
CA ALA A 122 40.35 -2.22 40.30
C ALA A 122 40.09 -3.55 41.02
N VAL A 123 39.35 -4.47 40.39
CA VAL A 123 39.19 -5.84 40.88
C VAL A 123 40.48 -6.63 40.69
N ALA A 124 41.10 -6.54 39.52
CA ALA A 124 42.32 -7.26 39.19
C ALA A 124 43.52 -6.83 40.05
N SER A 125 43.60 -5.55 40.43
CA SER A 125 44.64 -5.00 41.30
C SER A 125 44.39 -5.25 42.79
N GLY A 126 43.18 -5.72 43.16
CA GLY A 126 42.77 -5.91 44.55
C GLY A 126 42.42 -4.60 45.29
N GLU A 127 42.31 -3.48 44.58
CA GLU A 127 41.90 -2.18 45.13
C GLU A 127 40.42 -2.19 45.56
N GLU A 128 39.60 -3.01 44.90
CA GLU A 128 38.19 -3.21 45.20
C GLU A 128 37.84 -4.70 45.38
N SER A 129 36.84 -5.00 46.20
CA SER A 129 36.39 -6.39 46.39
C SER A 129 35.72 -6.93 45.13
N ALA A 130 35.99 -8.20 44.78
CA ALA A 130 35.39 -8.86 43.62
C ALA A 130 33.85 -8.74 43.59
N SER A 131 33.18 -8.94 44.73
CA SER A 131 31.71 -8.82 44.82
C SER A 131 31.18 -7.42 44.47
N LYS A 132 31.93 -6.36 44.83
CA LYS A 132 31.54 -4.98 44.51
C LYS A 132 31.86 -4.65 43.06
N GLY A 133 33.02 -5.04 42.56
CA GLY A 133 33.40 -4.84 41.16
C GLY A 133 32.48 -5.56 40.18
N ASP A 134 32.13 -6.83 40.44
CA ASP A 134 31.18 -7.59 39.63
C ASP A 134 29.80 -6.92 39.56
N LYS A 135 29.34 -6.37 40.69
CA LYS A 135 28.08 -5.64 40.77
C LYS A 135 28.11 -4.36 39.91
N GLU A 136 29.20 -3.60 39.96
CA GLU A 136 29.33 -2.36 39.19
C GLU A 136 29.54 -2.64 37.69
N LEU A 137 30.37 -3.62 37.34
CA LEU A 137 30.57 -4.09 35.96
C LEU A 137 29.24 -4.51 35.34
N ARG A 138 28.45 -5.33 36.04
CA ARG A 138 27.14 -5.76 35.55
C ARG A 138 26.21 -4.57 35.27
N GLN A 139 26.18 -3.56 36.15
CA GLN A 139 25.38 -2.36 35.93
C GLN A 139 25.81 -1.58 34.67
N PHE A 140 27.12 -1.50 34.40
CA PHE A 140 27.62 -0.82 33.20
C PHE A 140 27.35 -1.62 31.93
N ILE A 141 27.49 -2.95 31.97
CA ILE A 141 27.11 -3.85 30.86
C ILE A 141 25.61 -3.72 30.56
N ASP A 142 24.75 -3.74 31.57
CA ASP A 142 23.30 -3.57 31.39
C ASP A 142 22.97 -2.21 30.75
N ARG A 143 23.66 -1.14 31.15
CA ARG A 143 23.53 0.20 30.54
C ARG A 143 24.04 0.21 29.09
N GLN A 144 25.11 -0.50 28.78
CA GLN A 144 25.64 -0.61 27.42
C GLN A 144 24.66 -1.36 26.51
N ILE A 145 24.07 -2.46 26.97
CA ILE A 145 23.04 -3.21 26.25
C ILE A 145 21.83 -2.31 25.93
N VAL A 146 21.38 -1.49 26.89
CA VAL A 146 20.29 -0.52 26.68
C VAL A 146 20.68 0.53 25.64
N LEU A 147 21.89 1.08 25.71
CA LEU A 147 22.40 2.08 24.76
C LEU A 147 22.47 1.52 23.34
N LEU A 148 23.00 0.31 23.17
CA LEU A 148 23.07 -0.39 21.89
C LEU A 148 21.67 -0.70 21.33
N GLY A 149 20.72 -1.08 22.19
CA GLY A 149 19.33 -1.27 21.80
C GLY A 149 18.66 0.02 21.32
N GLN A 150 18.96 1.16 21.95
CA GLN A 150 18.47 2.48 21.51
C GLN A 150 19.12 2.91 20.20
N TYR A 151 20.42 2.65 20.03
CA TYR A 151 21.14 2.92 18.79
C TYR A 151 20.59 2.09 17.63
N LYS A 152 20.36 0.79 17.84
CA LYS A 152 19.71 -0.09 16.86
C LYS A 152 18.35 0.46 16.43
N LYS A 153 17.49 0.84 17.38
CA LYS A 153 16.18 1.47 17.08
C LYS A 153 16.32 2.80 16.34
N PHE A 154 17.33 3.60 16.64
CA PHE A 154 17.60 4.85 15.95
C PHE A 154 18.02 4.61 14.49
N VAL A 155 18.87 3.61 14.25
CA VAL A 155 19.31 3.18 12.91
C VAL A 155 18.16 2.54 12.12
N GLU A 156 17.43 1.61 12.72
CA GLU A 156 16.27 0.94 12.10
C GLU A 156 15.11 1.91 11.85
N GLY A 157 14.85 2.83 12.79
CA GLY A 157 13.89 3.93 12.61
C GLY A 157 14.30 4.95 11.53
N MET A 158 15.53 4.89 11.00
CA MET A 158 15.89 5.60 9.76
C MET A 158 15.48 4.84 8.50
N ALA A 159 15.50 3.50 8.54
CA ALA A 159 15.07 2.65 7.43
C ALA A 159 13.53 2.63 7.30
N ASP A 160 12.82 2.66 8.43
CA ASP A 160 11.35 2.54 8.50
C ASP A 160 10.58 3.83 8.16
N LYS A 161 11.27 4.90 7.72
CA LYS A 161 10.62 6.10 7.15
C LYS A 161 10.47 6.03 5.63
N THR A 162 10.48 4.84 5.05
CA THR A 162 9.83 4.61 3.76
C THR A 162 8.32 4.83 3.92
N ILE A 163 7.91 6.09 3.80
CA ILE A 163 6.54 6.53 3.55
C ILE A 163 5.52 5.76 4.38
N ASP A 164 5.44 6.13 5.65
CA ASP A 164 4.24 5.88 6.45
C ASP A 164 3.10 6.59 5.72
N TYR A 165 2.46 5.90 4.79
CA TYR A 165 1.14 6.25 4.28
C TYR A 165 0.20 6.09 5.48
N ASN A 166 0.25 7.09 6.36
CA ASN A 166 -0.82 7.46 7.26
C ASN A 166 -1.98 7.96 6.37
N VAL A 167 -2.49 7.06 5.51
CA VAL A 167 -3.85 7.13 4.99
C VAL A 167 -4.69 7.05 6.25
N ASN A 168 -5.04 8.22 6.73
CA ASN A 168 -5.79 8.47 7.95
C ASN A 168 -6.89 7.41 8.04
N ILE A 169 -6.73 6.43 8.94
CA ILE A 169 -7.67 5.30 9.10
C ILE A 169 -9.10 5.84 9.29
N THR A 170 -9.23 7.04 9.85
CA THR A 170 -10.45 7.82 9.94
C THR A 170 -11.08 8.12 8.57
N VAL A 171 -10.30 8.60 7.59
CA VAL A 171 -10.75 8.88 6.21
C VAL A 171 -11.15 7.60 5.51
N MET A 172 -10.42 6.50 5.72
CA MET A 172 -10.77 5.21 5.14
C MET A 172 -12.08 4.66 5.75
N ASN A 173 -12.28 4.81 7.05
CA ASN A 173 -13.53 4.46 7.73
C ASN A 173 -14.70 5.33 7.29
N GLU A 174 -14.49 6.64 7.08
CA GLU A 174 -15.48 7.56 6.52
C GLU A 174 -15.85 7.16 5.09
N GLN A 175 -14.87 6.83 4.24
CA GLN A 175 -15.10 6.34 2.88
C GLN A 175 -15.88 5.01 2.88
N ILE A 176 -15.56 4.08 3.78
CA ILE A 176 -16.32 2.84 3.95
C ILE A 176 -17.76 3.15 4.40
N GLY A 177 -17.97 4.15 5.26
CA GLY A 177 -19.28 4.64 5.66
C GLY A 177 -20.08 5.16 4.46
N ILE A 178 -19.50 6.06 3.68
CA ILE A 178 -20.12 6.62 2.47
C ILE A 178 -20.49 5.53 1.48
N ILE A 179 -19.58 4.56 1.24
CA ILE A 179 -19.85 3.43 0.34
C ILE A 179 -21.01 2.57 0.87
N ARG A 180 -21.07 2.31 2.18
CA ARG A 180 -22.17 1.55 2.80
C ARG A 180 -23.51 2.28 2.67
N ASP A 181 -23.52 3.60 2.81
CA ASP A 181 -24.74 4.39 2.72
C ASP A 181 -25.25 4.44 1.27
N VAL A 182 -24.37 4.65 0.29
CA VAL A 182 -24.73 4.56 -1.14
C VAL A 182 -25.25 3.16 -1.50
N ILE A 183 -24.63 2.11 -0.96
CA ILE A 183 -25.10 0.73 -1.15
C ILE A 183 -26.51 0.56 -0.57
N ARG A 184 -26.79 1.08 0.63
CA ARG A 184 -28.14 1.02 1.23
C ARG A 184 -29.17 1.76 0.41
N GLU A 185 -28.83 2.96 -0.07
CA GLU A 185 -29.71 3.73 -0.96
C GLU A 185 -30.01 2.96 -2.25
N CYS A 186 -28.99 2.36 -2.88
CA CYS A 186 -29.19 1.54 -4.06
C CYS A 186 -30.02 0.27 -3.77
N ILE A 187 -29.86 -0.34 -2.59
CA ILE A 187 -30.65 -1.52 -2.17
C ILE A 187 -32.10 -1.14 -1.87
N ALA A 188 -32.36 0.07 -1.35
CA ALA A 188 -33.71 0.54 -1.08
C ALA A 188 -34.55 0.64 -2.37
N ASP A 189 -33.89 0.89 -3.50
CA ASP A 189 -34.50 0.92 -4.83
C ASP A 189 -34.65 -0.48 -5.47
N PHE A 190 -34.22 -1.55 -4.81
CA PHE A 190 -34.30 -2.92 -5.34
C PHE A 190 -35.60 -3.62 -4.92
N GLU A 191 -36.08 -4.53 -5.78
CA GLU A 191 -37.05 -5.54 -5.38
C GLU A 191 -36.47 -6.41 -4.24
N SER A 192 -37.27 -6.65 -3.19
CA SER A 192 -36.87 -7.30 -1.93
C SER A 192 -36.01 -8.55 -2.10
N GLU A 193 -36.31 -9.37 -3.11
CA GLU A 193 -35.61 -10.63 -3.38
C GLU A 193 -34.16 -10.41 -3.89
N LYS A 194 -33.93 -9.36 -4.69
CA LYS A 194 -32.60 -9.01 -5.21
C LYS A 194 -31.75 -8.29 -4.16
N ALA A 195 -32.39 -7.50 -3.30
CA ALA A 195 -31.76 -6.89 -2.13
C ALA A 195 -31.20 -7.95 -1.16
N MET A 196 -31.99 -9.00 -0.85
CA MET A 196 -31.54 -10.12 -0.03
C MET A 196 -30.36 -10.86 -0.66
N LEU A 197 -30.44 -11.18 -1.96
CA LEU A 197 -29.37 -11.90 -2.67
C LEU A 197 -28.06 -11.09 -2.70
N PHE A 198 -28.15 -9.76 -2.80
CA PHE A 198 -26.99 -8.87 -2.73
C PHE A 198 -26.36 -8.87 -1.34
N MET A 199 -27.17 -8.72 -0.28
CA MET A 199 -26.69 -8.72 1.10
C MET A 199 -26.05 -10.04 1.50
N GLU A 200 -26.62 -11.17 1.07
CA GLU A 200 -26.05 -12.50 1.31
C GLU A 200 -24.67 -12.67 0.65
N ARG A 201 -24.52 -12.22 -0.60
CA ARG A 201 -23.22 -12.26 -1.32
C ARG A 201 -22.19 -11.32 -0.71
N LEU A 202 -22.62 -10.14 -0.26
CA LEU A 202 -21.76 -9.15 0.38
C LEU A 202 -21.23 -9.68 1.72
N ASN A 203 -22.12 -10.20 2.58
CA ASN A 203 -21.75 -10.76 3.87
C ASN A 203 -20.80 -11.96 3.71
N LYS A 204 -21.08 -12.86 2.75
CA LYS A 204 -20.20 -13.99 2.44
C LYS A 204 -18.80 -13.57 1.99
N ARG A 205 -18.66 -12.43 1.30
CA ARG A 205 -17.35 -11.89 0.91
C ARG A 205 -16.65 -11.16 2.07
N LEU A 206 -17.41 -10.47 2.92
CA LEU A 206 -16.89 -9.79 4.11
C LEU A 206 -16.39 -10.79 5.18
N GLU A 207 -17.07 -11.92 5.37
CA GLU A 207 -16.60 -13.00 6.27
C GLU A 207 -15.24 -13.55 5.84
N ASN A 208 -14.96 -13.63 4.54
CA ASN A 208 -13.66 -14.06 4.02
C ASN A 208 -12.54 -13.01 4.18
N THR A 209 -12.87 -11.80 4.64
CA THR A 209 -11.92 -10.69 4.81
C THR A 209 -11.69 -10.36 6.30
N SER A 210 -12.51 -10.91 7.20
CA SER A 210 -12.34 -10.75 8.64
C SER A 210 -11.19 -11.64 9.13
N TYR A 211 -10.02 -11.02 9.34
CA TYR A 211 -8.83 -11.55 10.02
C TYR A 211 -8.49 -13.01 9.72
N ARG A 212 -7.59 -13.24 8.74
CA ARG A 212 -6.58 -14.30 8.95
C ARG A 212 -5.73 -13.82 10.12
N PRO A 213 -5.68 -14.54 11.26
CA PRO A 213 -4.53 -14.38 12.15
C PRO A 213 -3.31 -14.63 11.26
N GLN A 214 -2.37 -13.69 11.20
CA GLN A 214 -1.07 -14.03 10.66
C GLN A 214 -0.57 -15.22 11.48
N GLU A 215 -0.37 -16.36 10.84
CA GLU A 215 0.41 -17.43 11.42
C GLU A 215 1.75 -16.80 11.78
N ILE A 216 1.97 -16.58 13.07
CA ILE A 216 3.27 -16.20 13.59
C ILE A 216 4.19 -17.33 13.12
N PRO A 217 5.22 -17.07 12.28
CA PRO A 217 6.17 -18.11 11.93
C PRO A 217 6.71 -18.69 13.23
N GLU A 218 6.67 -20.02 13.36
CA GLU A 218 7.25 -20.67 14.55
C GLU A 218 8.67 -20.13 14.77
N PRO A 219 9.06 -19.83 16.01
CA PRO A 219 10.41 -19.35 16.29
C PRO A 219 11.40 -20.36 15.72
N VAL A 220 12.30 -19.87 14.87
CA VAL A 220 13.41 -20.66 14.31
C VAL A 220 14.11 -21.35 15.48
N LYS A 221 14.21 -22.67 15.43
CA LYS A 221 14.86 -23.44 16.48
C LYS A 221 16.33 -23.05 16.50
N LEU A 222 16.89 -22.80 17.69
CA LEU A 222 18.27 -22.35 17.87
C LEU A 222 19.31 -23.29 17.21
N GLU A 223 18.93 -24.55 16.98
CA GLU A 223 19.76 -25.57 16.32
C GLU A 223 20.08 -25.20 14.86
N ASP A 224 19.18 -24.50 14.16
CA ASP A 224 19.37 -24.14 12.75
C ASP A 224 20.32 -22.92 12.56
N LEU A 225 20.56 -22.14 13.62
CA LEU A 225 21.50 -21.00 13.60
C LEU A 225 22.96 -21.43 13.77
N HIS A 226 23.22 -22.53 14.48
CA HIS A 226 24.58 -23.05 14.66
C HIS A 226 25.13 -23.71 13.39
N GLU A 227 24.30 -24.33 12.55
CA GLU A 227 24.74 -24.86 11.24
C GLU A 227 25.13 -23.74 10.29
N ALA A 228 24.38 -22.63 10.26
CA ALA A 228 24.67 -21.47 9.42
C ALA A 228 25.94 -20.70 9.86
N GLU A 229 26.27 -20.70 11.16
CA GLU A 229 27.53 -20.13 11.66
C GLU A 229 28.74 -21.01 11.29
N PHE A 230 28.59 -22.33 11.22
CA PHE A 230 29.68 -23.24 10.86
C PHE A 230 30.07 -23.15 9.37
N GLU A 231 29.09 -22.97 8.47
CA GLU A 231 29.36 -22.80 7.03
C GLU A 231 30.10 -21.50 6.69
N LEU A 232 30.01 -20.46 7.54
CA LEU A 232 30.70 -19.19 7.34
C LEU A 232 32.15 -19.18 7.84
N VAL A 233 32.54 -20.12 8.70
CA VAL A 233 33.88 -20.19 9.30
C VAL A 233 34.85 -21.06 8.49
N ASP A 234 34.36 -22.05 7.74
CA ASP A 234 35.19 -22.95 6.93
C ASP A 234 35.54 -22.39 5.52
N GLY A 235 35.09 -21.18 5.20
CA GLY A 235 35.23 -20.56 3.87
C GLY A 235 36.52 -19.79 3.57
N ASP A 236 37.46 -19.67 4.52
CA ASP A 236 38.70 -18.89 4.33
C ASP A 236 39.96 -19.79 4.21
N PRO A 237 40.32 -20.28 3.01
CA PRO A 237 41.65 -20.78 2.75
C PRO A 237 42.59 -19.62 2.38
N LYS A 238 43.38 -19.21 3.38
CA LYS A 238 44.78 -18.77 3.34
C LYS A 238 45.29 -18.01 2.10
N ASN A 239 45.77 -16.80 2.39
CA ASN A 239 46.86 -16.11 1.70
C ASN A 239 48.02 -17.04 1.32
N ASP A 240 48.40 -17.01 0.04
CA ASP A 240 49.78 -17.09 -0.46
C ASP A 240 49.98 -15.97 -1.49
#